data_AF-A0A6M7U8V9-F1
#
_entry.id   AF-A0A6M7U8V9-F1
#
_cell.length_a   1.000
_cell.length_b   1.000
_cell.length_c   1.000
_cell.angle_alpha   90.00
_cell.angle_beta   90.00
_cell.angle_gamma   90.00
#
_symmetry.space_group_name_H-M   'P 1'
#
loop_
_entity.id
_entity.type
_entity.pdbx_description
1 polymer ?
#
loop_
_entity_poly.entity_id
_entity_poly.type
_entity_poly.pdbx_seq_one_letter_code
_entity_poly.pdbx_strand_id
1 'polypeptide(L)'
;MSSSDFRQIAIRTESGKAERLFRAAVSAFCSLTRPSRREIGQLEDLTLPLFDDVSVESRRYVAAALSECEYAPAALVRRLCEEPVDIAAPLLIRSRAVSDIDLIALIGRHGLPHARAIARRKDLNPTIADLIRVLERPTLVRVRDPEVSAPTKPAAAPVNAQAAEDSATRQQAPGIAAENARRRLRSMMRTGDEALAARVDAFPGSDTYVKLRETALTGNAAFFQTALADALDIDFSTARSLTANQSYSSLLAALRSLDLSEDRAFLITVAIYPSLFPHPQAIRTYLDRYRLLHRDVALDKVRVWKAETVSRMVRDASSANRDSRKASNSDDVAAPVLRASSRK
;
A
#
# COMPACT_ATOMS: atom_id res chain seq x y z
N MET A 1 -47.14 -26.38 6.58
CA MET A 1 -46.01 -25.43 6.43
C MET A 1 -44.86 -26.18 5.76
N SER A 2 -44.05 -25.50 4.96
CA SER A 2 -43.02 -26.13 4.11
C SER A 2 -41.69 -26.28 4.86
N SER A 3 -40.87 -27.26 4.45
CA SER A 3 -39.51 -27.43 4.98
C SER A 3 -38.57 -26.25 4.62
N SER A 4 -38.92 -25.49 3.58
CA SER A 4 -38.28 -24.20 3.26
C SER A 4 -38.47 -23.16 4.35
N ASP A 5 -39.65 -23.09 4.98
CA ASP A 5 -40.01 -22.08 5.98
C ASP A 5 -39.12 -22.24 7.23
N PHE A 6 -38.95 -23.47 7.69
CA PHE A 6 -38.06 -23.81 8.80
C PHE A 6 -36.59 -23.44 8.54
N ARG A 7 -36.10 -23.61 7.31
CA ARG A 7 -34.73 -23.19 6.94
C ARG A 7 -34.59 -21.67 6.93
N GLN A 8 -35.60 -20.93 6.47
CA GLN A 8 -35.58 -19.46 6.53
C GLN A 8 -35.63 -18.94 7.98
N ILE A 9 -36.39 -19.59 8.86
CA ILE A 9 -36.40 -19.26 10.30
C ILE A 9 -35.03 -19.56 10.93
N ALA A 10 -34.44 -20.73 10.67
CA ALA A 10 -33.11 -21.08 11.20
C ALA A 10 -32.01 -20.10 10.77
N ILE A 11 -31.96 -19.73 9.48
CA ILE A 11 -31.00 -18.73 8.97
C ILE A 11 -31.21 -17.38 9.66
N ARG A 12 -32.46 -16.92 9.82
CA ARG A 12 -32.80 -15.69 10.57
C ARG A 12 -32.44 -15.76 12.06
N THR A 13 -32.40 -16.94 12.68
CA THR A 13 -31.99 -17.05 14.10
C THR A 13 -30.50 -16.84 14.32
N GLU A 14 -29.64 -16.94 13.31
CA GLU A 14 -28.18 -16.77 13.47
C GLU A 14 -27.73 -15.39 13.00
N SER A 15 -28.08 -14.98 11.77
CA SER A 15 -27.83 -13.61 11.30
C SER A 15 -28.52 -12.58 12.20
N GLY A 16 -29.73 -12.89 12.68
CA GLY A 16 -30.44 -12.06 13.66
C GLY A 16 -29.76 -11.98 15.04
N LYS A 17 -28.92 -12.95 15.44
CA LYS A 17 -28.09 -12.82 16.67
C LYS A 17 -26.96 -11.82 16.43
N ALA A 18 -26.20 -11.98 15.34
CA ALA A 18 -25.12 -11.06 14.96
C ALA A 18 -25.65 -9.63 14.81
N GLU A 19 -26.77 -9.46 14.11
CA GLU A 19 -27.44 -8.18 13.90
C GLU A 19 -27.91 -7.50 15.20
N ARG A 20 -28.55 -8.26 16.10
CA ARG A 20 -28.93 -7.72 17.41
C ARG A 20 -27.71 -7.35 18.25
N LEU A 21 -26.66 -8.17 18.26
CA LEU A 21 -25.42 -7.91 18.98
C LEU A 21 -24.71 -6.67 18.44
N PHE A 22 -24.60 -6.53 17.12
CA PHE A 22 -23.99 -5.37 16.44
C PHE A 22 -24.75 -4.07 16.74
N ARG A 23 -26.09 -4.03 16.59
CA ARG A 23 -26.89 -2.85 16.96
C ARG A 23 -26.80 -2.55 18.47
N ALA A 24 -26.86 -3.56 19.33
CA ALA A 24 -26.85 -3.38 20.79
C ALA A 24 -25.50 -2.89 21.32
N ALA A 25 -24.39 -3.45 20.84
CA ALA A 25 -23.04 -3.04 21.24
C ALA A 25 -22.75 -1.58 20.85
N VAL A 26 -23.12 -1.19 19.61
CA VAL A 26 -23.01 0.21 19.18
C VAL A 26 -23.91 1.12 20.02
N SER A 27 -25.19 0.76 20.25
CA SER A 27 -26.11 1.58 21.05
C SER A 27 -25.66 1.75 22.50
N ALA A 28 -25.10 0.70 23.11
CA ALA A 28 -24.50 0.75 24.44
C ALA A 28 -23.26 1.65 24.46
N PHE A 29 -22.38 1.53 23.47
CA PHE A 29 -21.21 2.39 23.33
C PHE A 29 -21.57 3.87 23.12
N CYS A 30 -22.58 4.16 22.30
CA CYS A 30 -23.10 5.52 22.09
C CYS A 30 -23.71 6.14 23.37
N SER A 31 -23.99 5.31 24.39
CA SER A 31 -24.47 5.75 25.70
C SER A 31 -23.33 6.04 26.70
N LEU A 32 -22.07 5.77 26.35
CA LEU A 32 -20.90 6.07 27.17
C LEU A 32 -20.47 7.53 26.97
N THR A 33 -20.45 8.33 28.03
CA THR A 33 -20.08 9.75 27.98
C THR A 33 -18.61 9.99 27.65
N ARG A 34 -17.72 9.04 27.99
CA ARG A 34 -16.28 9.13 27.71
C ARG A 34 -15.61 7.74 27.66
N PRO A 35 -15.80 6.96 26.57
CA PRO A 35 -15.23 5.62 26.46
C PRO A 35 -13.69 5.66 26.45
N SER A 36 -13.07 4.68 27.09
CA SER A 36 -11.61 4.50 27.07
C SER A 36 -11.13 3.90 25.75
N ARG A 37 -9.83 4.04 25.46
CA ARG A 37 -9.21 3.38 24.30
C ARG A 37 -9.37 1.85 24.27
N ARG A 38 -9.61 1.21 25.43
CA ARG A 38 -9.87 -0.23 25.51
C ARG A 38 -11.29 -0.56 25.06
N GLU A 39 -12.29 0.21 25.50
CA GLU A 39 -13.69 0.01 25.11
C GLU A 39 -13.91 0.34 23.62
N ILE A 40 -13.19 1.34 23.07
CA ILE A 40 -13.17 1.62 21.63
C ILE A 40 -12.63 0.41 20.85
N GLY A 41 -11.46 -0.10 21.23
CA GLY A 41 -10.87 -1.29 20.58
C GLY A 41 -11.75 -2.53 20.71
N GLN A 42 -12.30 -2.80 21.90
CA GLN A 42 -13.22 -3.92 22.13
C GLN A 42 -14.50 -3.84 21.30
N LEU A 43 -15.02 -2.62 21.02
CA LEU A 43 -16.14 -2.46 20.09
C LEU A 43 -15.69 -2.79 18.66
N GLU A 44 -14.52 -2.35 18.21
CA GLU A 44 -13.99 -2.66 16.87
C GLU A 44 -13.74 -4.16 16.71
N ASP A 45 -13.07 -4.80 17.68
CA ASP A 45 -12.81 -6.25 17.74
C ASP A 45 -14.11 -7.09 17.69
N LEU A 46 -15.20 -6.59 18.29
CA LEU A 46 -16.52 -7.23 18.27
C LEU A 46 -17.28 -6.99 16.96
N THR A 47 -17.24 -5.76 16.43
CA THR A 47 -18.13 -5.34 15.33
C THR A 47 -17.57 -5.60 13.94
N LEU A 48 -16.25 -5.49 13.75
CA LEU A 48 -15.63 -5.69 12.44
C LEU A 48 -15.79 -7.13 11.91
N PRO A 49 -15.63 -8.20 12.72
CA PRO A 49 -15.85 -9.57 12.24
C PRO A 49 -17.31 -9.87 11.89
N LEU A 50 -18.27 -9.17 12.50
CA LEU A 50 -19.71 -9.34 12.25
C LEU A 50 -20.23 -8.49 11.08
N PHE A 51 -19.41 -7.60 10.52
CA PHE A 51 -19.87 -6.51 9.66
C PHE A 51 -20.59 -6.99 8.38
N ASP A 52 -20.05 -8.03 7.72
CA ASP A 52 -20.58 -8.52 6.46
C ASP A 52 -21.82 -9.43 6.64
N ASP A 53 -21.96 -10.09 7.80
CA ASP A 53 -23.14 -10.89 8.19
C ASP A 53 -24.38 -10.01 8.53
N VAL A 54 -24.17 -8.72 8.73
CA VAL A 54 -25.19 -7.76 9.21
C VAL A 54 -25.85 -7.04 8.03
N SER A 55 -27.18 -6.87 8.10
CA SER A 55 -27.97 -6.27 7.01
C SER A 55 -27.59 -4.82 6.70
N VAL A 56 -27.89 -4.39 5.47
CA VAL A 56 -27.77 -3.00 5.02
C VAL A 56 -28.52 -2.03 5.94
N GLU A 57 -29.72 -2.38 6.40
CA GLU A 57 -30.51 -1.53 7.30
C GLU A 57 -29.81 -1.35 8.66
N SER A 58 -29.18 -2.40 9.18
CA SER A 58 -28.40 -2.35 10.42
C SER A 58 -27.10 -1.57 10.27
N ARG A 59 -26.42 -1.66 9.12
CA ARG A 59 -25.29 -0.79 8.78
C ARG A 59 -25.70 0.68 8.69
N ARG A 60 -26.85 0.99 8.06
CA ARG A 60 -27.45 2.35 8.04
C ARG A 60 -27.74 2.87 9.45
N TYR A 61 -28.35 2.05 10.30
CA TYR A 61 -28.63 2.42 11.71
C TYR A 61 -27.36 2.75 12.49
N VAL A 62 -26.33 1.90 12.38
CA VAL A 62 -25.04 2.11 13.06
C VAL A 62 -24.28 3.32 12.51
N ALA A 63 -24.27 3.53 11.19
CA ALA A 63 -23.69 4.74 10.59
C ALA A 63 -24.41 6.03 11.07
N ALA A 64 -25.74 5.98 11.22
CA ALA A 64 -26.50 7.09 11.79
C ALA A 64 -26.14 7.35 13.26
N ALA A 65 -26.09 6.32 14.09
CA ALA A 65 -25.74 6.43 15.51
C ALA A 65 -24.31 6.98 15.73
N LEU A 66 -23.32 6.42 15.04
CA LEU A 66 -21.91 6.83 15.17
C LEU A 66 -21.59 8.20 14.56
N SER A 67 -22.50 8.79 13.78
CA SER A 67 -22.24 10.07 13.10
C SER A 67 -22.20 11.29 14.01
N GLU A 68 -22.68 11.19 15.24
CA GLU A 68 -22.64 12.27 16.25
C GLU A 68 -21.76 11.92 17.46
N CYS A 69 -21.14 10.74 17.49
CA CYS A 69 -20.20 10.33 18.53
C CYS A 69 -18.86 11.08 18.42
N GLU A 70 -18.45 11.77 19.49
CA GLU A 70 -17.14 12.44 19.57
C GLU A 70 -15.97 11.43 19.55
N TYR A 71 -16.07 10.36 20.36
CA TYR A 71 -15.05 9.32 20.50
C TYR A 71 -15.36 8.09 19.63
N ALA A 72 -15.75 8.29 18.36
CA ALA A 72 -16.18 7.19 17.50
C ALA A 72 -15.05 6.20 17.14
N PRO A 73 -15.34 4.88 17.01
CA PRO A 73 -14.38 3.87 16.58
C PRO A 73 -13.92 4.13 15.13
N ALA A 74 -12.64 4.46 14.97
CA ALA A 74 -12.09 4.92 13.69
C ALA A 74 -12.05 3.84 12.60
N ALA A 75 -11.80 2.58 12.94
CA ALA A 75 -11.78 1.47 11.98
C ALA A 75 -13.21 1.13 11.51
N LEU A 76 -14.18 1.07 12.43
CA LEU A 76 -15.58 0.83 12.10
C LEU A 76 -16.18 1.99 11.30
N VAL A 77 -15.91 3.25 11.69
CA VAL A 77 -16.35 4.44 10.92
C VAL A 77 -15.74 4.46 9.52
N ARG A 78 -14.44 4.14 9.37
CA ARG A 78 -13.81 4.02 8.05
C ARG A 78 -14.48 2.95 7.19
N ARG A 79 -14.73 1.75 7.73
CA ARG A 79 -15.41 0.67 7.00
C ARG A 79 -16.83 1.06 6.57
N LEU A 80 -17.58 1.75 7.43
CA LEU A 80 -18.92 2.28 7.11
C LEU A 80 -18.90 3.42 6.07
N CYS A 81 -17.77 4.09 5.85
CA CYS A 81 -17.63 5.11 4.81
C CYS A 81 -17.33 4.52 3.42
N GLU A 82 -16.77 3.31 3.35
CA GLU A 82 -16.51 2.57 2.11
C GLU A 82 -17.78 1.92 1.51
N GLU A 83 -18.83 1.80 2.32
CA GLU A 83 -20.16 1.37 1.90
C GLU A 83 -20.81 2.40 0.94
N PRO A 84 -21.85 2.02 0.15
CA PRO A 84 -22.59 2.95 -0.70
C PRO A 84 -23.16 4.16 0.06
N VAL A 85 -23.40 5.26 -0.66
CA VAL A 85 -23.76 6.56 -0.07
C VAL A 85 -24.98 6.50 0.86
N ASP A 86 -25.97 5.65 0.58
CA ASP A 86 -27.14 5.43 1.43
C ASP A 86 -26.82 4.94 2.86
N ILE A 87 -25.61 4.40 3.06
CA ILE A 87 -25.08 3.93 4.34
C ILE A 87 -24.09 4.95 4.89
N ALA A 88 -23.15 5.41 4.05
CA ALA A 88 -22.09 6.33 4.46
C ALA A 88 -22.57 7.76 4.78
N ALA A 89 -23.67 8.23 4.17
CA ALA A 89 -24.07 9.65 4.21
C ALA A 89 -24.14 10.29 5.61
N PRO A 90 -24.71 9.66 6.67
CA PRO A 90 -24.73 10.28 8.00
C PRO A 90 -23.32 10.57 8.53
N LEU A 91 -22.38 9.63 8.34
CA LEU A 91 -20.99 9.79 8.75
C LEU A 91 -20.30 10.87 7.93
N LEU A 92 -20.47 10.86 6.60
CA LEU A 92 -19.86 11.84 5.70
C LEU A 92 -20.31 13.28 6.04
N ILE A 93 -21.59 13.46 6.40
CA ILE A 93 -22.20 14.78 6.67
C ILE A 93 -21.86 15.30 8.08
N ARG A 94 -21.80 14.44 9.11
CA ARG A 94 -21.70 14.87 10.52
C ARG A 94 -20.43 14.41 11.26
N SER A 95 -19.82 13.28 10.90
CA SER A 95 -18.76 12.69 11.73
C SER A 95 -17.46 13.47 11.70
N ARG A 96 -16.94 13.75 12.90
CA ARG A 96 -15.63 14.38 13.16
C ARG A 96 -14.46 13.39 13.11
N ALA A 97 -14.72 12.08 13.10
CA ALA A 97 -13.68 11.04 13.07
C ALA A 97 -13.06 10.81 11.67
N VAL A 98 -13.68 11.34 10.62
CA VAL A 98 -13.17 11.26 9.24
C VAL A 98 -12.35 12.50 8.93
N SER A 99 -11.06 12.34 8.63
CA SER A 99 -10.13 13.44 8.35
C SER A 99 -10.28 13.99 6.93
N ASP A 100 -9.83 15.22 6.67
CA ASP A 100 -9.79 15.83 5.32
C ASP A 100 -9.10 14.93 4.28
N ILE A 101 -8.04 14.22 4.68
CA ILE A 101 -7.31 13.27 3.83
C ILE A 101 -8.19 12.05 3.50
N ASP A 102 -8.89 11.51 4.49
CA ASP A 102 -9.85 10.42 4.31
C ASP A 102 -11.03 10.86 3.41
N LEU A 103 -11.53 12.10 3.57
CA LEU A 103 -12.59 12.67 2.73
C LEU A 103 -12.16 12.76 1.26
N ILE A 104 -10.95 13.25 0.97
CA ILE A 104 -10.41 13.31 -0.40
C ILE A 104 -10.23 11.89 -0.97
N ALA A 105 -9.74 10.94 -0.17
CA ALA A 105 -9.61 9.55 -0.60
C ALA A 105 -10.97 8.88 -0.90
N LEU A 106 -12.01 9.17 -0.12
CA LEU A 106 -13.37 8.68 -0.34
C LEU A 106 -13.99 9.29 -1.60
N ILE A 107 -13.78 10.59 -1.86
CA ILE A 107 -14.17 11.23 -3.13
C ILE A 107 -13.46 10.56 -4.31
N GLY A 108 -12.17 10.28 -4.21
CA GLY A 108 -11.39 9.61 -5.26
C GLY A 108 -11.79 8.16 -5.53
N ARG A 109 -12.33 7.44 -4.54
CA ARG A 109 -12.74 6.02 -4.67
C ARG A 109 -14.20 5.84 -5.07
N HIS A 110 -15.11 6.64 -4.51
CA HIS A 110 -16.56 6.47 -4.68
C HIS A 110 -17.20 7.56 -5.58
N GLY A 111 -16.47 8.64 -5.85
CA GLY A 111 -16.87 9.67 -6.81
C GLY A 111 -18.01 10.58 -6.34
N LEU A 112 -18.83 11.00 -7.31
CA LEU A 112 -19.85 12.03 -7.14
C LEU A 112 -20.88 11.79 -6.00
N PRO A 113 -21.35 10.55 -5.72
CA PRO A 113 -22.31 10.30 -4.64
C PRO A 113 -21.75 10.69 -3.26
N HIS A 114 -20.55 10.22 -2.91
CA HIS A 114 -19.88 10.56 -1.66
C HIS A 114 -19.50 12.05 -1.63
N ALA A 115 -19.02 12.60 -2.75
CA ALA A 115 -18.74 14.04 -2.88
C ALA A 115 -19.97 14.91 -2.52
N ARG A 116 -21.16 14.56 -3.01
CA ARG A 116 -22.44 15.24 -2.71
C ARG A 116 -22.91 15.10 -1.27
N ALA A 117 -22.50 14.04 -0.57
CA ALA A 117 -22.73 13.93 0.88
C ALA A 117 -21.75 14.82 1.65
N ILE A 118 -20.46 14.78 1.31
CA ILE A 118 -19.39 15.58 1.95
C ILE A 118 -19.63 17.08 1.77
N ALA A 119 -20.19 17.51 0.63
CA ALA A 119 -20.59 18.89 0.35
C ALA A 119 -21.59 19.50 1.36
N ARG A 120 -22.25 18.66 2.17
CA ARG A 120 -23.24 19.09 3.18
C ARG A 120 -22.66 19.22 4.59
N ARG A 121 -21.35 18.94 4.78
CA ARG A 121 -20.63 19.24 6.04
C ARG A 121 -20.64 20.75 6.29
N LYS A 122 -20.89 21.16 7.54
CA LYS A 122 -20.81 22.57 7.96
C LYS A 122 -19.37 23.07 7.98
N ASP A 123 -18.48 22.25 8.56
CA ASP A 123 -17.07 22.55 8.79
C ASP A 123 -16.22 21.93 7.68
N LEU A 124 -16.47 22.32 6.41
CA LEU A 124 -15.78 21.78 5.24
C LEU A 124 -14.61 22.67 4.81
N ASN A 125 -13.44 22.06 4.59
CA ASN A 125 -12.26 22.72 4.04
C ASN A 125 -12.56 23.32 2.64
N PRO A 126 -12.25 24.61 2.37
CA PRO A 126 -12.60 25.27 1.11
C PRO A 126 -12.01 24.57 -0.12
N THR A 127 -10.80 24.02 -0.02
CA THR A 127 -10.16 23.27 -1.11
C THR A 127 -10.95 22.01 -1.49
N ILE A 128 -11.57 21.35 -0.51
CA ILE A 128 -12.45 20.19 -0.75
C ILE A 128 -13.80 20.65 -1.33
N ALA A 129 -14.34 21.78 -0.85
CA ALA A 129 -15.56 22.35 -1.40
C ALA A 129 -15.42 22.73 -2.89
N ASP A 130 -14.29 23.33 -3.28
CA ASP A 130 -14.03 23.68 -4.69
C ASP A 130 -13.69 22.45 -5.54
N LEU A 131 -13.00 21.43 -5.00
CA LEU A 131 -12.86 20.12 -5.65
C LEU A 131 -14.24 19.51 -5.98
N ILE A 132 -15.17 19.52 -5.03
CA ILE A 132 -16.52 18.98 -5.27
C ILE A 132 -17.26 19.82 -6.32
N ARG A 133 -17.18 21.15 -6.27
CA ARG A 133 -17.77 22.03 -7.31
C ARG A 133 -17.21 21.75 -8.70
N VAL A 134 -15.91 21.45 -8.82
CA VAL A 134 -15.27 21.05 -10.09
C VAL A 134 -15.72 19.66 -10.54
N LEU A 135 -16.08 18.76 -9.62
CA LEU A 135 -16.65 17.43 -9.94
C LEU A 135 -18.15 17.47 -10.29
N GLU A 136 -18.92 18.44 -9.80
CA GLU A 136 -20.35 18.59 -10.14
C GLU A 136 -20.56 19.27 -11.50
N ARG A 137 -19.80 20.35 -11.77
CA ARG A 137 -19.90 21.17 -12.99
C ARG A 137 -19.78 20.45 -14.36
N PRO A 138 -19.11 19.29 -14.54
CA PRO A 138 -19.02 18.62 -15.84
C PRO A 138 -20.30 17.90 -16.29
N THR A 139 -21.32 17.77 -15.42
CA THR A 139 -22.42 16.82 -15.62
C THR A 139 -23.77 17.41 -16.04
N LEU A 140 -23.86 18.73 -16.26
CA LEU A 140 -25.10 19.40 -16.72
C LEU A 140 -25.50 19.12 -18.19
N VAL A 141 -24.90 18.11 -18.83
CA VAL A 141 -25.21 17.68 -20.22
C VAL A 141 -26.24 16.53 -20.27
N ARG A 142 -26.57 15.89 -19.14
CA ARG A 142 -27.62 14.85 -19.07
C ARG A 142 -28.56 15.00 -17.88
N VAL A 143 -29.43 16.01 -17.96
CA VAL A 143 -30.76 15.96 -17.35
C VAL A 143 -31.79 16.02 -18.47
N ARG A 144 -32.43 14.87 -18.75
CA ARG A 144 -33.77 14.83 -19.34
C ARG A 144 -34.42 13.48 -19.09
N ASP A 145 -34.96 13.31 -17.90
CA ASP A 145 -36.12 12.46 -17.70
C ASP A 145 -37.31 13.06 -18.48
N PRO A 146 -38.08 12.23 -19.18
CA PRO A 146 -39.52 12.44 -19.36
C PRO A 146 -40.26 11.37 -18.56
N GLU A 147 -41.08 11.80 -17.61
CA GLU A 147 -41.85 10.91 -16.75
C GLU A 147 -43.15 10.43 -17.43
N VAL A 148 -43.75 9.36 -16.88
CA VAL A 148 -45.18 8.95 -17.01
C VAL A 148 -45.62 8.10 -18.23
N SER A 149 -46.43 7.09 -17.88
CA SER A 149 -47.44 6.32 -18.66
C SER A 149 -47.07 5.24 -19.70
N ALA A 150 -47.25 4.00 -19.26
CA ALA A 150 -48.15 3.03 -19.94
C ALA A 150 -49.64 3.44 -19.65
N PRO A 151 -50.70 2.96 -20.36
CA PRO A 151 -50.91 1.54 -20.70
C PRO A 151 -51.63 1.23 -22.04
N THR A 152 -51.97 -0.06 -22.21
CA THR A 152 -53.06 -0.64 -23.06
C THR A 152 -52.71 -1.15 -24.47
N LYS A 153 -53.02 -2.43 -24.70
CA LYS A 153 -53.14 -3.18 -25.97
C LYS A 153 -54.65 -3.27 -26.32
N PRO A 154 -55.12 -3.56 -27.56
CA PRO A 154 -55.01 -4.94 -28.08
C PRO A 154 -55.02 -5.12 -29.63
N ALA A 155 -54.73 -6.37 -30.06
CA ALA A 155 -55.19 -7.04 -31.31
C ALA A 155 -54.80 -6.45 -32.70
N ALA A 156 -54.71 -7.24 -33.80
CA ALA A 156 -54.37 -8.67 -33.95
C ALA A 156 -54.01 -9.03 -35.42
N ALA A 157 -52.83 -9.65 -35.63
CA ALA A 157 -52.58 -10.92 -36.35
C ALA A 157 -53.00 -11.08 -37.86
N PRO A 158 -52.79 -12.24 -38.52
CA PRO A 158 -51.92 -13.42 -38.25
C PRO A 158 -51.08 -13.90 -39.47
N VAL A 159 -50.59 -15.17 -39.40
CA VAL A 159 -49.98 -16.06 -40.45
C VAL A 159 -48.48 -15.83 -40.68
N ASN A 160 -47.55 -16.81 -40.67
CA ASN A 160 -47.53 -18.26 -40.28
C ASN A 160 -46.14 -18.57 -39.65
N ALA A 161 -45.80 -19.67 -38.95
CA ALA A 161 -45.94 -21.14 -39.10
C ALA A 161 -44.99 -21.76 -40.16
N GLN A 162 -44.30 -22.90 -39.92
CA GLN A 162 -44.51 -24.03 -38.98
C GLN A 162 -43.18 -24.42 -38.25
N ALA A 163 -43.17 -24.74 -36.95
CA ALA A 163 -43.30 -26.07 -36.27
C ALA A 163 -42.08 -27.02 -36.43
N ALA A 164 -41.70 -27.88 -35.48
CA ALA A 164 -42.31 -28.30 -34.20
C ALA A 164 -41.26 -28.27 -33.04
N GLU A 165 -41.60 -28.16 -31.76
CA GLU A 165 -41.89 -29.27 -30.80
C GLU A 165 -40.80 -30.37 -30.83
N ASP A 166 -40.16 -30.78 -29.72
CA ASP A 166 -40.77 -31.25 -28.46
C ASP A 166 -39.87 -31.04 -27.21
N SER A 167 -40.34 -31.48 -26.04
CA SER A 167 -39.80 -31.21 -24.70
C SER A 167 -38.90 -32.32 -24.12
N ALA A 168 -37.77 -31.96 -23.50
CA ALA A 168 -36.95 -32.90 -22.72
C ALA A 168 -36.10 -32.24 -21.62
N THR A 169 -36.32 -32.65 -20.37
CA THR A 169 -35.55 -32.23 -19.20
C THR A 169 -34.10 -32.73 -19.26
N ARG A 170 -33.10 -31.84 -19.07
CA ARG A 170 -31.74 -32.24 -18.66
C ARG A 170 -31.25 -31.39 -17.50
N GLN A 171 -31.47 -31.92 -16.29
CA GLN A 171 -30.91 -31.39 -15.05
C GLN A 171 -29.39 -31.44 -15.14
N GLN A 172 -28.72 -30.29 -15.22
CA GLN A 172 -27.26 -30.25 -15.05
C GLN A 172 -26.92 -30.59 -13.60
N ALA A 173 -26.06 -31.59 -13.40
CA ALA A 173 -25.86 -32.20 -12.08
C ALA A 173 -25.40 -31.16 -11.02
N PRO A 174 -25.98 -31.19 -9.80
CA PRO A 174 -25.70 -30.22 -8.74
C PRO A 174 -24.29 -30.39 -8.18
N GLY A 175 -23.32 -29.80 -8.88
CA GLY A 175 -21.90 -29.84 -8.56
C GLY A 175 -21.04 -29.18 -9.62
N ILE A 176 -21.34 -29.40 -10.91
CA ILE A 176 -20.51 -28.89 -12.03
C ILE A 176 -20.53 -27.36 -12.09
N ALA A 177 -21.72 -26.74 -11.98
CA ALA A 177 -21.86 -25.30 -11.94
C ALA A 177 -21.16 -24.67 -10.71
N ALA A 178 -21.26 -25.31 -9.54
CA ALA A 178 -20.61 -24.86 -8.32
C ALA A 178 -19.08 -24.97 -8.38
N GLU A 179 -18.55 -26.05 -8.98
CA GLU A 179 -17.11 -26.24 -9.13
C GLU A 179 -16.51 -25.29 -10.18
N ASN A 180 -17.24 -25.00 -11.26
CA ASN A 180 -16.87 -23.95 -12.21
C ASN A 180 -16.84 -22.55 -11.54
N ALA A 181 -17.80 -22.26 -10.66
CA ALA A 181 -17.77 -21.03 -9.87
C ALA A 181 -16.56 -20.98 -8.92
N ARG A 182 -16.24 -22.07 -8.20
CA ARG A 182 -15.04 -22.16 -7.34
C ARG A 182 -13.74 -21.99 -8.12
N ARG A 183 -13.62 -22.59 -9.31
CA ARG A 183 -12.45 -22.40 -10.19
C ARG A 183 -12.29 -20.95 -10.62
N ARG A 184 -13.39 -20.30 -11.02
CA ARG A 184 -13.39 -18.88 -11.42
C ARG A 184 -13.03 -17.95 -10.25
N LEU A 185 -13.57 -18.22 -9.06
CA LEU A 185 -13.20 -17.51 -7.83
C LEU A 185 -11.72 -17.71 -7.49
N ARG A 186 -11.17 -18.94 -7.56
CA ARG A 186 -9.74 -19.20 -7.33
C ARG A 186 -8.84 -18.44 -8.32
N SER A 187 -9.21 -18.36 -9.60
CA SER A 187 -8.46 -17.52 -10.57
C SER A 187 -8.55 -16.02 -10.26
N MET A 188 -9.71 -15.54 -9.80
CA MET A 188 -9.90 -14.14 -9.40
C MET A 188 -9.14 -13.80 -8.12
N MET A 189 -9.13 -14.69 -7.12
CA MET A 189 -8.33 -14.52 -5.90
C MET A 189 -6.84 -14.52 -6.23
N ARG A 190 -6.35 -15.47 -7.04
CA ARG A 190 -4.93 -15.52 -7.41
C ARG A 190 -4.47 -14.27 -8.17
N THR A 191 -5.25 -13.79 -9.14
CA THR A 191 -4.95 -12.53 -9.82
C THR A 191 -5.12 -11.31 -8.92
N GLY A 192 -5.97 -11.40 -7.89
CA GLY A 192 -6.11 -10.41 -6.83
C GLY A 192 -4.87 -10.34 -5.91
N ASP A 193 -4.36 -11.49 -5.45
CA ASP A 193 -3.13 -11.60 -4.65
C ASP A 193 -1.91 -11.15 -5.46
N GLU A 194 -1.80 -11.57 -6.72
CA GLU A 194 -0.73 -11.15 -7.64
C GLU A 194 -0.79 -9.62 -7.91
N ALA A 195 -1.99 -9.03 -8.04
CA ALA A 195 -2.17 -7.58 -8.17
C ALA A 195 -2.00 -6.80 -6.84
N LEU A 196 -2.23 -7.45 -5.70
CA LEU A 196 -2.00 -6.87 -4.37
C LEU A 196 -0.50 -6.86 -4.03
N ALA A 197 0.21 -7.95 -4.31
CA ALA A 197 1.67 -8.02 -4.24
C ALA A 197 2.31 -6.95 -5.14
N ALA A 198 1.91 -6.90 -6.42
CA ALA A 198 2.38 -5.86 -7.35
C ALA A 198 2.11 -4.42 -6.85
N ARG A 199 1.05 -4.18 -6.06
CA ARG A 199 0.78 -2.89 -5.41
C ARG A 199 1.61 -2.62 -4.16
N VAL A 200 2.06 -3.65 -3.45
CA VAL A 200 3.01 -3.54 -2.32
C VAL A 200 4.45 -3.35 -2.83
N ASP A 201 4.75 -3.86 -4.03
CA ASP A 201 6.06 -3.74 -4.67
C ASP A 201 6.21 -2.53 -5.63
N ALA A 202 5.12 -1.85 -5.99
CA ALA A 202 5.12 -0.65 -6.84
C ALA A 202 5.71 0.63 -6.19
N PHE A 203 6.64 0.49 -5.23
CA PHE A 203 7.44 1.58 -4.70
C PHE A 203 8.81 1.62 -5.41
N PRO A 204 9.31 2.80 -5.83
CA PRO A 204 10.64 2.91 -6.42
C PRO A 204 11.69 2.50 -5.38
N GLY A 205 12.33 1.35 -5.62
CA GLY A 205 13.28 0.73 -4.68
C GLY A 205 12.82 -0.59 -4.05
N SER A 206 11.64 -1.16 -4.38
CA SER A 206 11.30 -2.51 -3.87
C SER A 206 12.28 -3.57 -4.39
N ASP A 207 12.66 -3.56 -5.67
CA ASP A 207 13.73 -4.40 -6.24
C ASP A 207 15.06 -4.25 -5.49
N THR A 208 15.42 -3.00 -5.15
CA THR A 208 16.64 -2.68 -4.41
C THR A 208 16.58 -3.26 -3.00
N TYR A 209 15.44 -3.12 -2.32
CA TYR A 209 15.19 -3.73 -1.01
C TYR A 209 15.26 -5.26 -1.09
N VAL A 210 14.66 -5.90 -2.08
CA VAL A 210 14.68 -7.35 -2.28
C VAL A 210 16.11 -7.87 -2.43
N LYS A 211 16.92 -7.23 -3.30
CA LYS A 211 18.34 -7.56 -3.49
C LYS A 211 19.19 -7.36 -2.22
N LEU A 212 19.00 -6.25 -1.52
CA LEU A 212 19.71 -5.96 -0.27
C LEU A 212 19.30 -6.91 0.86
N ARG A 213 18.01 -7.26 0.96
CA ARG A 213 17.48 -8.26 1.90
C ARG A 213 18.09 -9.63 1.64
N GLU A 214 18.05 -10.11 0.39
CA GLU A 214 18.55 -11.44 0.04
C GLU A 214 20.05 -11.55 0.24
N THR A 215 20.84 -10.57 -0.23
CA THR A 215 22.29 -10.56 0.00
C THR A 215 22.65 -10.46 1.49
N ALA A 216 21.95 -9.64 2.29
CA ALA A 216 22.14 -9.61 3.75
C ALA A 216 21.82 -10.96 4.41
N LEU A 217 20.73 -11.63 4.01
CA LEU A 217 20.33 -12.93 4.56
C LEU A 217 21.23 -14.09 4.14
N THR A 218 22.08 -13.96 3.10
CA THR A 218 23.12 -14.96 2.80
C THR A 218 24.23 -15.02 3.85
N GLY A 219 24.35 -14.01 4.73
CA GLY A 219 25.44 -13.88 5.69
C GLY A 219 26.81 -13.52 5.07
N ASN A 220 26.93 -13.48 3.74
CA ASN A 220 28.17 -13.06 3.08
C ASN A 220 28.22 -11.53 2.92
N ALA A 221 28.99 -10.88 3.79
CA ALA A 221 29.19 -9.44 3.77
C ALA A 221 29.67 -8.90 2.41
N ALA A 222 30.42 -9.68 1.61
CA ALA A 222 30.89 -9.23 0.30
C ALA A 222 29.74 -9.08 -0.72
N PHE A 223 28.77 -9.99 -0.74
CA PHE A 223 27.60 -9.88 -1.62
C PHE A 223 26.71 -8.70 -1.23
N PHE A 224 26.53 -8.46 0.08
CA PHE A 224 25.82 -7.27 0.55
C PHE A 224 26.58 -5.97 0.21
N GLN A 225 27.92 -5.96 0.34
CA GLN A 225 28.74 -4.80 -0.03
C GLN A 225 28.65 -4.46 -1.51
N THR A 226 28.62 -5.45 -2.42
CA THR A 226 28.38 -5.22 -3.84
C THR A 226 26.96 -4.67 -4.08
N ALA A 227 25.93 -5.32 -3.54
CA ALA A 227 24.55 -4.85 -3.71
C ALA A 227 24.32 -3.45 -3.13
N LEU A 228 25.02 -3.07 -2.05
CA LEU A 228 25.00 -1.72 -1.47
C LEU A 228 25.77 -0.71 -2.33
N ALA A 229 26.90 -1.11 -2.93
CA ALA A 229 27.65 -0.30 -3.88
C ALA A 229 26.81 0.02 -5.12
N ASP A 230 26.17 -0.99 -5.71
CA ASP A 230 25.28 -0.86 -6.86
C ASP A 230 24.03 -0.02 -6.54
N ALA A 231 23.42 -0.24 -5.36
CA ALA A 231 22.21 0.48 -4.94
C ALA A 231 22.44 1.97 -4.67
N LEU A 232 23.61 2.34 -4.16
CA LEU A 232 23.98 3.72 -3.87
C LEU A 232 24.74 4.40 -5.01
N ASP A 233 25.27 3.64 -5.97
CA ASP A 233 26.25 4.09 -6.98
C ASP A 233 27.48 4.75 -6.31
N ILE A 234 28.21 3.91 -5.57
CA ILE A 234 29.49 4.20 -4.89
C ILE A 234 30.48 3.05 -5.13
N ASP A 235 31.77 3.22 -4.84
CA ASP A 235 32.74 2.13 -4.99
C ASP A 235 32.65 1.07 -3.88
N PHE A 236 33.08 -0.15 -4.20
CA PHE A 236 33.10 -1.30 -3.29
C PHE A 236 33.98 -1.08 -2.04
N SER A 237 35.07 -0.31 -2.12
CA SER A 237 35.92 -0.05 -0.94
C SER A 237 35.21 0.87 0.07
N THR A 238 34.44 1.83 -0.43
CA THR A 238 33.55 2.68 0.37
C THR A 238 32.37 1.89 0.91
N ALA A 239 31.67 1.08 0.12
CA ALA A 239 30.60 0.21 0.63
C ALA A 239 31.10 -0.78 1.72
N ARG A 240 32.33 -1.27 1.57
CA ARG A 240 33.02 -2.08 2.58
C ARG A 240 33.38 -1.29 3.83
N SER A 241 33.84 -0.04 3.73
CA SER A 241 34.13 0.78 4.93
C SER A 241 32.86 1.14 5.70
N LEU A 242 31.75 1.44 5.00
CA LEU A 242 30.44 1.72 5.60
C LEU A 242 29.88 0.55 6.42
N THR A 243 30.26 -0.69 6.11
CA THR A 243 29.77 -1.92 6.75
C THR A 243 30.78 -2.60 7.67
N ALA A 244 32.09 -2.43 7.46
CA ALA A 244 33.14 -2.97 8.33
C ALA A 244 33.25 -2.25 9.70
N ASN A 245 32.74 -1.02 9.79
CA ASN A 245 32.64 -0.31 11.06
C ASN A 245 31.65 -1.02 12.00
N GLN A 246 32.00 -1.15 13.29
CA GLN A 246 31.13 -1.73 14.33
C GLN A 246 29.90 -0.86 14.69
N SER A 247 29.61 0.16 13.90
CA SER A 247 28.56 1.15 14.13
C SER A 247 27.59 1.19 12.94
N TYR A 248 26.36 0.74 13.18
CA TYR A 248 25.29 0.79 12.18
C TYR A 248 24.91 2.23 11.74
N SER A 249 25.49 3.29 12.32
CA SER A 249 25.17 4.69 11.99
C SER A 249 25.43 5.07 10.53
N SER A 250 26.45 4.47 9.91
CA SER A 250 26.77 4.72 8.49
C SER A 250 25.81 3.96 7.58
N LEU A 251 25.54 2.69 7.89
CA LEU A 251 24.52 1.89 7.21
C LEU A 251 23.10 2.50 7.36
N LEU A 252 22.77 3.05 8.53
CA LEU A 252 21.48 3.68 8.80
C LEU A 252 21.25 4.89 7.88
N ALA A 253 22.28 5.71 7.64
CA ALA A 253 22.20 6.79 6.64
C ALA A 253 22.08 6.25 5.21
N ALA A 254 22.82 5.20 4.85
CA ALA A 254 22.71 4.53 3.55
C ALA A 254 21.32 3.93 3.27
N LEU A 255 20.71 3.28 4.26
CA LEU A 255 19.35 2.72 4.14
C LEU A 255 18.28 3.82 4.09
N ARG A 256 18.54 4.96 4.75
CA ARG A 256 17.63 6.12 4.78
C ARG A 256 17.65 6.95 3.49
N SER A 257 18.76 7.04 2.78
CA SER A 257 18.81 7.69 1.45
C SER A 257 18.06 6.88 0.38
N LEU A 258 18.05 5.55 0.52
CA LEU A 258 17.29 4.59 -0.30
C LEU A 258 15.77 4.55 0.00
N ASP A 259 15.27 5.46 0.84
CA ASP A 259 13.84 5.65 1.15
C ASP A 259 13.12 4.43 1.75
N LEU A 260 13.88 3.53 2.38
CA LEU A 260 13.33 2.31 2.99
C LEU A 260 12.47 2.64 4.22
N SER A 261 11.41 1.86 4.44
CA SER A 261 10.62 1.92 5.67
C SER A 261 11.44 1.45 6.88
N GLU A 262 10.99 1.82 8.08
CA GLU A 262 11.67 1.50 9.34
C GLU A 262 11.91 -0.01 9.49
N ASP A 263 10.90 -0.82 9.17
CA ASP A 263 10.93 -2.29 9.29
C ASP A 263 11.88 -2.92 8.25
N ARG A 264 11.85 -2.40 7.02
CA ARG A 264 12.72 -2.83 5.91
C ARG A 264 14.20 -2.54 6.23
N ALA A 265 14.48 -1.35 6.77
CA ALA A 265 15.83 -0.96 7.18
C ALA A 265 16.32 -1.72 8.43
N PHE A 266 15.43 -1.93 9.41
CA PHE A 266 15.73 -2.69 10.62
C PHE A 266 16.10 -4.15 10.30
N LEU A 267 15.32 -4.84 9.45
CA LEU A 267 15.58 -6.22 9.04
C LEU A 267 16.98 -6.37 8.43
N ILE A 268 17.34 -5.50 7.47
CA ILE A 268 18.68 -5.51 6.85
C ILE A 268 19.77 -5.25 7.91
N THR A 269 19.55 -4.30 8.81
CA THR A 269 20.54 -3.96 9.85
C THR A 269 20.76 -5.12 10.84
N VAL A 270 19.70 -5.82 11.25
CA VAL A 270 19.78 -6.98 12.15
C VAL A 270 20.47 -8.18 11.46
N ALA A 271 20.21 -8.42 10.17
CA ALA A 271 20.86 -9.48 9.43
C ALA A 271 22.39 -9.30 9.33
N ILE A 272 22.86 -8.05 9.24
CA ILE A 272 24.29 -7.71 9.14
C ILE A 272 24.95 -7.62 10.53
N TYR A 273 24.23 -7.15 11.55
CA TYR A 273 24.76 -6.96 12.90
C TYR A 273 23.91 -7.63 14.01
N PRO A 274 23.73 -8.97 14.03
CA PRO A 274 22.92 -9.64 15.04
C PRO A 274 23.35 -9.33 16.49
N SER A 275 24.65 -9.17 16.71
CA SER A 275 25.26 -8.90 18.02
C SER A 275 24.97 -7.50 18.58
N LEU A 276 24.49 -6.55 17.77
CA LEU A 276 24.18 -5.18 18.21
C LEU A 276 22.75 -5.03 18.75
N PHE A 277 21.92 -6.08 18.71
CA PHE A 277 20.53 -6.06 19.15
C PHE A 277 20.16 -7.10 20.25
N PRO A 278 20.96 -7.27 21.33
CA PRO A 278 20.71 -8.29 22.34
C PRO A 278 19.52 -8.00 23.27
N HIS A 279 18.98 -6.76 23.27
CA HIS A 279 17.89 -6.36 24.16
C HIS A 279 16.91 -5.36 23.52
N PRO A 280 15.63 -5.32 23.92
CA PRO A 280 14.62 -4.45 23.29
C PRO A 280 14.96 -2.96 23.25
N GLN A 281 15.71 -2.45 24.23
CA GLN A 281 16.13 -1.03 24.23
C GLN A 281 17.11 -0.68 23.09
N ALA A 282 17.83 -1.64 22.51
CA ALA A 282 18.71 -1.41 21.36
C ALA A 282 17.87 -1.24 20.09
N ILE A 283 16.83 -2.08 19.92
CA ILE A 283 15.83 -1.99 18.85
C ILE A 283 15.13 -0.63 18.91
N ARG A 284 14.65 -0.23 20.09
CA ARG A 284 14.07 1.11 20.31
C ARG A 284 15.06 2.22 19.93
N THR A 285 16.29 2.15 20.44
CA THR A 285 17.33 3.17 20.16
C THR A 285 17.62 3.30 18.67
N TYR A 286 17.58 2.20 17.92
CA TYR A 286 17.71 2.20 16.46
C TYR A 286 16.52 2.89 15.78
N LEU A 287 15.28 2.52 16.15
CA LEU A 287 14.07 3.10 15.55
C LEU A 287 13.95 4.60 15.85
N ASP A 288 14.22 5.01 17.09
CA ASP A 288 14.24 6.42 17.50
C ASP A 288 15.33 7.20 16.69
N ARG A 289 16.50 6.59 16.44
CA ARG A 289 17.55 7.17 15.55
C ARG A 289 17.17 7.20 14.07
N TYR A 290 16.43 6.21 13.57
CA TYR A 290 15.96 6.16 12.18
C TYR A 290 14.95 7.26 11.89
N ARG A 291 14.02 7.49 12.83
CA ARG A 291 13.01 8.55 12.78
C ARG A 291 13.62 9.95 12.81
N LEU A 292 14.62 10.16 13.66
CA LEU A 292 15.32 11.44 13.78
C LEU A 292 16.26 11.74 12.59
N LEU A 293 16.61 10.75 11.76
CA LEU A 293 17.38 11.00 10.55
C LEU A 293 16.47 11.38 9.37
N HIS A 294 16.43 12.68 9.07
CA HIS A 294 15.81 13.22 7.86
C HIS A 294 16.53 12.71 6.60
N ARG A 295 15.75 12.47 5.54
CA ARG A 295 16.24 11.92 4.26
C ARG A 295 17.31 12.80 3.62
N ASP A 296 17.19 14.11 3.73
CA ASP A 296 18.10 15.08 3.09
C ASP A 296 19.51 14.97 3.70
N VAL A 297 19.59 14.89 5.03
CA VAL A 297 20.84 14.67 5.78
C VAL A 297 21.48 13.31 5.45
N ALA A 298 20.67 12.31 5.08
CA ALA A 298 21.15 11.01 4.60
C ALA A 298 21.68 11.11 3.15
N LEU A 299 20.98 11.81 2.27
CA LEU A 299 21.39 12.06 0.88
C LEU A 299 22.69 12.88 0.82
N ASP A 300 22.87 13.88 1.67
CA ASP A 300 24.10 14.68 1.72
C ASP A 300 25.32 13.86 2.18
N LYS A 301 25.14 12.91 3.10
CA LYS A 301 26.21 11.95 3.45
C LYS A 301 26.59 11.06 2.27
N VAL A 302 25.61 10.57 1.50
CA VAL A 302 25.87 9.78 0.28
C VAL A 302 26.54 10.64 -0.80
N ARG A 303 26.19 11.92 -0.95
CA ARG A 303 26.88 12.87 -1.85
C ARG A 303 28.36 13.03 -1.48
N VAL A 304 28.69 13.13 -0.20
CA VAL A 304 30.08 13.16 0.28
C VAL A 304 30.82 11.86 -0.06
N TRP A 305 30.21 10.70 0.14
CA TRP A 305 30.81 9.41 -0.21
C TRP A 305 31.06 9.28 -1.72
N LYS A 306 30.11 9.66 -2.57
CA LYS A 306 30.29 9.72 -4.03
C LYS A 306 31.42 10.67 -4.44
N ALA A 307 31.51 11.84 -3.83
CA ALA A 307 32.59 12.79 -4.09
C ALA A 307 33.96 12.20 -3.69
N GLU A 308 34.04 11.41 -2.63
CA GLU A 308 35.26 10.67 -2.26
C GLU A 308 35.60 9.58 -3.27
N THR A 309 34.62 8.79 -3.71
CA THR A 309 34.76 7.78 -4.79
C THR A 309 35.34 8.40 -6.06
N VAL A 310 34.74 9.48 -6.57
CA VAL A 310 35.23 10.19 -7.77
C VAL A 310 36.64 10.76 -7.55
N SER A 311 36.91 11.35 -6.38
CA SER A 311 38.25 11.85 -6.03
C SER A 311 39.30 10.73 -5.94
N ARG A 312 38.91 9.52 -5.55
CA ARG A 312 39.76 8.32 -5.54
C ARG A 312 40.07 7.89 -6.97
N MET A 313 39.05 7.67 -7.80
CA MET A 313 39.21 7.33 -9.22
C MET A 313 40.10 8.32 -9.99
N VAL A 314 39.95 9.62 -9.76
CA VAL A 314 40.78 10.65 -10.41
C VAL A 314 42.25 10.59 -9.96
N ARG A 315 42.52 10.27 -8.68
CA ARG A 315 43.89 10.06 -8.18
C ARG A 315 44.51 8.80 -8.78
N ASP A 316 43.77 7.71 -8.84
CA ASP A 316 44.24 6.41 -9.33
C ASP A 316 44.51 6.43 -10.85
N ALA A 317 43.66 7.13 -11.62
CA ALA A 317 43.94 7.44 -13.03
C ALA A 317 45.16 8.37 -13.20
N SER A 318 45.38 9.30 -12.27
CA SER A 318 46.52 10.22 -12.30
C SER A 318 47.86 9.58 -11.93
N SER A 319 47.88 8.52 -11.10
CA SER A 319 49.09 7.72 -10.85
C SER A 319 49.39 6.80 -12.04
N ALA A 320 48.41 6.09 -12.57
CA ALA A 320 48.58 5.26 -13.77
C ALA A 320 49.11 6.08 -14.97
N ASN A 321 48.62 7.31 -15.16
CA ASN A 321 49.09 8.22 -16.22
C ASN A 321 50.39 9.00 -15.87
N ARG A 322 51.00 8.74 -14.71
CA ARG A 322 52.37 9.15 -14.37
C ARG A 322 53.37 8.04 -14.68
N ASP A 323 53.05 6.79 -14.38
CA ASP A 323 53.93 5.65 -14.68
C ASP A 323 54.06 5.44 -16.20
N SER A 324 52.98 5.58 -16.98
CA SER A 324 53.03 5.56 -18.45
C SER A 324 54.00 6.59 -19.04
N ARG A 325 53.96 7.84 -18.54
CA ARG A 325 54.85 8.93 -18.94
C ARG A 325 56.30 8.72 -18.48
N LYS A 326 56.49 8.03 -17.36
CA LYS A 326 57.83 7.70 -16.84
C LYS A 326 58.52 6.61 -17.68
N ALA A 327 57.75 5.65 -18.21
CA ALA A 327 58.24 4.64 -19.14
C ALA A 327 58.56 5.20 -20.55
N SER A 328 57.85 6.24 -20.99
CA SER A 328 58.05 6.84 -22.33
C SER A 328 59.28 7.76 -22.45
N ASN A 329 59.99 8.05 -21.36
CA ASN A 329 61.08 9.02 -21.30
C ASN A 329 62.46 8.38 -21.00
N SER A 330 62.59 7.06 -21.05
CA SER A 330 63.86 6.36 -20.81
C SER A 330 64.69 6.05 -22.06
N ASP A 331 64.07 6.04 -23.25
CA ASP A 331 64.76 5.81 -24.52
C ASP A 331 65.03 7.14 -25.26
N ASP A 332 66.26 7.63 -25.13
CA ASP A 332 67.14 8.16 -26.20
C ASP A 332 68.09 9.27 -25.71
N VAL A 333 69.26 8.87 -25.19
CA VAL A 333 70.49 9.68 -25.21
C VAL A 333 71.70 8.76 -25.47
N ALA A 334 71.73 8.14 -26.65
CA ALA A 334 72.85 7.28 -27.05
C ALA A 334 74.02 8.10 -27.65
N ALA A 335 74.88 8.65 -26.79
CA ALA A 335 76.05 9.43 -27.23
C ALA A 335 77.10 8.56 -27.96
N PRO A 336 77.56 8.92 -29.18
CA PRO A 336 78.47 8.09 -29.97
C PRO A 336 79.93 8.22 -29.52
N VAL A 337 80.50 7.15 -28.94
CA VAL A 337 81.92 7.09 -28.58
C VAL A 337 82.78 6.69 -29.80
N LEU A 338 83.56 7.64 -30.31
CA LEU A 338 84.53 7.41 -31.39
C LEU A 338 85.66 6.47 -30.94
N ARG A 339 85.85 5.35 -31.64
CA ARG A 339 87.02 4.47 -31.47
C ARG A 339 88.25 5.07 -32.15
N ALA A 340 89.22 5.53 -31.36
CA ALA A 340 90.58 5.80 -31.83
C ALA A 340 91.45 4.53 -31.74
N SER A 341 92.32 4.33 -32.73
CA SER A 341 93.21 3.17 -32.82
C SER A 341 94.62 3.51 -32.33
N SER A 342 95.27 2.61 -31.58
CA SER A 342 96.70 2.31 -31.80
C SER A 342 97.17 1.02 -31.13
N ARG A 343 98.20 0.42 -31.75
CA ARG A 343 98.96 -0.73 -31.27
C ARG A 343 99.95 -0.31 -30.17
N LYS A 344 100.25 -1.20 -29.22
CA LYS A 344 101.45 -2.05 -29.32
C LYS A 344 101.36 -3.29 -28.46
#